data_AF-A0A6C0CJV8-F1
#
_entry.id   AF-A0A6C0CJV8-F1
#
_cell.length_a   1.000
_cell.length_b   1.000
_cell.length_c   1.000
_cell.angle_alpha   90.00
_cell.angle_beta   90.00
_cell.angle_gamma   90.00
#
_symmetry.space_group_name_H-M   'P 1'
#
loop_
_entity.id
_entity.type
_entity.pdbx_description
1 polymer ?
#
loop_
_entity_poly.entity_id
_entity_poly.type
_entity_poly.pdbx_seq_one_letter_code
_entity_poly.pdbx_strand_id
1 'polypeptide(L)'
;MNSDILTVLQKIYDNPSLLKEKNLEKKQFLSCQGDPDSQGTGNNPTDQEACFALELDKAGIKFINKKDTIPEDDGSYYYYQPNGTQRNVDFLVINVKDKVKTTTSFDLKHTNGKTFYFNDGWFEDNVIYIINFTVKKCNKVYIGYGEETRTDEEHQAMLEMIEFKKSWNKSKKNIGNLKKCIRYANQYSCDGFTKEFSDEKFNSLKMSLLSNLLSNLLVSQ
;
A
#
# COMPACT_ATOMS: atom_id res chain seq x y z
N MET A 1 6.16 -23.44 -6.99
CA MET A 1 5.25 -22.77 -6.04
C MET A 1 5.14 -21.33 -6.50
N ASN A 2 3.99 -20.94 -7.06
CA ASN A 2 3.72 -19.54 -7.34
C ASN A 2 3.63 -18.82 -5.99
N SER A 3 4.35 -17.71 -5.85
CA SER A 3 4.26 -16.84 -4.69
C SER A 3 2.80 -16.43 -4.47
N ASP A 4 2.23 -16.72 -3.30
CA ASP A 4 0.80 -16.52 -2.99
C ASP A 4 0.34 -15.10 -3.33
N ILE A 5 1.22 -14.11 -3.09
CA ILE A 5 0.94 -12.70 -3.39
C ILE A 5 0.94 -12.39 -4.89
N LEU A 6 1.79 -13.03 -5.69
CA LEU A 6 1.81 -12.82 -7.15
C LEU A 6 0.49 -13.27 -7.78
N THR A 7 -0.07 -14.37 -7.28
CA THR A 7 -1.39 -14.87 -7.70
C THR A 7 -2.50 -13.87 -7.37
N VAL A 8 -2.47 -13.28 -6.17
CA VAL A 8 -3.41 -12.23 -5.76
C VAL A 8 -3.31 -11.01 -6.67
N LEU A 9 -2.10 -10.51 -6.91
CA LEU A 9 -1.88 -9.31 -7.73
C LEU A 9 -2.29 -9.54 -9.19
N GLN A 10 -1.99 -10.71 -9.76
CA GLN A 10 -2.42 -11.07 -11.11
C GLN A 10 -3.94 -11.08 -11.22
N LYS A 11 -4.62 -11.68 -10.25
CA LYS A 11 -6.09 -11.74 -10.23
C LYS A 11 -6.73 -10.35 -10.15
N ILE A 12 -6.15 -9.46 -9.34
CA ILE A 12 -6.60 -8.06 -9.22
C ILE A 12 -6.33 -7.29 -10.52
N TYR A 13 -5.16 -7.50 -11.13
CA TYR A 13 -4.78 -6.85 -12.38
C TYR A 13 -5.74 -7.21 -13.52
N ASP A 14 -6.03 -8.50 -13.66
CA ASP A 14 -6.93 -9.02 -14.70
C ASP A 14 -8.39 -8.64 -14.45
N ASN A 15 -8.78 -8.46 -13.17
CA ASN A 15 -10.14 -8.08 -12.80
C ASN A 15 -10.17 -6.98 -11.71
N PRO A 16 -10.00 -5.70 -12.09
CA PRO A 16 -10.01 -4.57 -11.14
C PRO A 16 -11.31 -4.42 -10.35
N SER A 17 -12.41 -4.98 -10.84
CA SER A 17 -13.72 -4.88 -10.18
C SER A 17 -13.78 -5.58 -8.82
N LEU A 18 -12.89 -6.56 -8.58
CA LEU A 18 -12.76 -7.24 -7.29
C LEU A 18 -12.52 -6.27 -6.14
N LEU A 19 -11.81 -5.17 -6.40
CA LEU A 19 -11.50 -4.13 -5.41
C LEU A 19 -12.64 -3.14 -5.14
N LYS A 20 -13.82 -3.36 -5.74
CA LYS A 20 -15.01 -2.51 -5.55
C LYS A 20 -16.18 -3.23 -4.91
N GLU A 21 -16.05 -4.52 -4.67
CA GLU A 21 -17.09 -5.28 -4.00
C GLU A 21 -17.28 -4.77 -2.57
N LYS A 22 -18.49 -4.93 -2.04
CA LYS A 22 -18.74 -4.62 -0.64
C LYS A 22 -18.52 -5.89 0.18
N ASN A 23 -17.53 -5.86 1.06
CA ASN A 23 -17.36 -6.89 2.07
C ASN A 23 -17.47 -6.27 3.47
N LEU A 24 -18.69 -6.22 3.99
CA LEU A 24 -18.97 -5.59 5.28
C LEU A 24 -18.27 -6.31 6.43
N GLU A 25 -18.25 -7.65 6.41
CA GLU A 25 -17.60 -8.47 7.45
C GLU A 25 -16.10 -8.20 7.50
N LYS A 26 -15.41 -8.24 6.36
CA LYS A 26 -13.97 -8.00 6.31
C LYS A 26 -13.63 -6.55 6.65
N LYS A 27 -14.45 -5.59 6.22
CA LYS A 27 -14.28 -4.18 6.58
C LYS A 27 -14.43 -3.95 8.08
N GLN A 28 -15.43 -4.57 8.71
CA GLN A 28 -15.61 -4.56 10.17
C GLN A 28 -14.42 -5.22 10.87
N PHE A 29 -13.97 -6.38 10.38
CA PHE A 29 -12.79 -7.05 10.90
C PHE A 29 -11.55 -6.15 10.88
N LEU A 30 -11.26 -5.48 9.76
CA LEU A 30 -10.14 -4.54 9.64
C LEU A 30 -10.29 -3.34 10.58
N SER A 31 -11.52 -2.85 10.79
CA SER A 31 -11.76 -1.70 11.67
C SER A 31 -11.42 -2.00 13.13
N CYS A 32 -11.54 -3.27 13.54
CA CYS A 32 -11.18 -3.73 14.88
C CYS A 32 -9.68 -3.94 15.09
N GLN A 33 -8.85 -3.82 14.05
CA GLN A 33 -7.39 -3.98 14.17
C GLN A 33 -6.66 -2.67 14.53
N GLY A 34 -7.42 -1.57 14.72
CA GLY A 34 -6.92 -0.29 15.19
C GLY A 34 -6.41 -0.33 16.63
N ASP A 35 -5.51 0.58 16.97
CA ASP A 35 -5.12 0.78 18.36
C ASP A 35 -6.27 1.49 19.11
N PRO A 36 -6.88 0.86 20.14
CA PRO A 36 -7.96 1.47 20.91
C PRO A 36 -7.55 2.80 21.56
N ASP A 37 -6.25 2.97 21.85
CA ASP A 37 -5.69 4.15 22.50
C ASP A 37 -5.26 5.25 21.51
N SER A 38 -5.40 5.00 20.20
CA SER A 38 -5.13 6.03 19.19
C SER A 38 -6.22 7.10 19.24
N GLN A 39 -5.87 8.28 19.76
CA GLN A 39 -6.77 9.45 19.83
C GLN A 39 -7.11 10.07 18.45
N GLY A 40 -6.85 9.37 17.36
CA GLY A 40 -7.18 9.79 16.02
C GLY A 40 -8.50 9.17 15.56
N THR A 41 -9.37 9.97 14.94
CA THR A 41 -10.36 9.46 14.00
C THR A 41 -9.62 8.93 12.76
N GLY A 42 -8.85 7.85 12.90
CA GLY A 42 -8.26 7.16 11.76
C GLY A 42 -9.38 6.89 10.76
N ASN A 43 -9.11 7.08 9.47
CA ASN A 43 -10.11 6.80 8.46
C ASN A 43 -10.51 5.33 8.59
N ASN A 44 -11.82 5.06 8.63
CA ASN A 44 -12.33 3.70 8.58
C ASN A 44 -11.73 2.97 7.38
N PRO A 45 -11.47 1.65 7.48
CA PRO A 45 -10.99 0.87 6.36
C PRO A 45 -11.86 1.08 5.13
N THR A 46 -11.24 1.11 3.96
CA THR A 46 -11.97 1.30 2.70
C THR A 46 -12.53 -0.04 2.19
N ASP A 47 -13.49 0.02 1.25
CA ASP A 47 -13.98 -1.21 0.60
C ASP A 47 -12.85 -1.90 -0.20
N GLN A 48 -11.94 -1.10 -0.79
CA GLN A 48 -10.76 -1.61 -1.47
C GLN A 48 -9.84 -2.41 -0.53
N GLU A 49 -9.53 -1.87 0.65
CA GLU A 49 -8.70 -2.56 1.65
C GLU A 49 -9.35 -3.86 2.12
N ALA A 50 -10.68 -3.85 2.36
CA ALA A 50 -11.42 -5.06 2.73
C ALA A 50 -11.37 -6.13 1.64
N CYS A 51 -11.57 -5.74 0.37
CA CYS A 51 -11.45 -6.65 -0.77
C CYS A 51 -10.04 -7.19 -0.95
N PHE A 52 -9.01 -6.36 -0.80
CA PHE A 52 -7.63 -6.81 -0.89
C PHE A 52 -7.32 -7.85 0.19
N ALA A 53 -7.68 -7.57 1.45
CA ALA A 53 -7.49 -8.51 2.54
C ALA A 53 -8.24 -9.83 2.33
N LEU A 54 -9.43 -9.79 1.73
CA LEU A 54 -10.18 -11.00 1.36
C LEU A 54 -9.44 -11.84 0.30
N GLU A 55 -8.83 -11.20 -0.70
CA GLU A 55 -8.06 -11.91 -1.71
C GLU A 55 -6.77 -12.51 -1.12
N LEU A 56 -6.14 -11.84 -0.15
CA LEU A 56 -5.05 -12.42 0.64
C LEU A 56 -5.50 -13.68 1.40
N ASP A 57 -6.64 -13.61 2.11
CA ASP A 57 -7.20 -14.75 2.84
C ASP A 57 -7.49 -15.94 1.91
N LYS A 58 -8.11 -15.68 0.74
CA LYS A 58 -8.42 -16.71 -0.27
C LYS A 58 -7.16 -17.36 -0.84
N ALA A 59 -6.04 -16.64 -0.88
CA ALA A 59 -4.75 -17.17 -1.29
C ALA A 59 -4.00 -17.90 -0.17
N GLY A 60 -4.59 -18.03 1.03
CA GLY A 60 -3.97 -18.70 2.16
C GLY A 60 -2.97 -17.84 2.93
N ILE A 61 -2.88 -16.54 2.62
CA ILE A 61 -2.04 -15.59 3.36
C ILE A 61 -2.79 -15.21 4.64
N LYS A 62 -2.24 -15.57 5.79
CA LYS A 62 -2.95 -15.51 7.07
C LYS A 62 -2.79 -14.14 7.73
N PHE A 63 -3.88 -13.57 8.23
CA PHE A 63 -3.80 -12.40 9.08
C PHE A 63 -3.03 -12.70 10.37
N ILE A 64 -2.22 -11.74 10.81
CA ILE A 64 -1.58 -11.72 12.13
C ILE A 64 -1.83 -10.35 12.77
N ASN A 65 -2.11 -10.30 14.07
CA ASN A 65 -2.30 -9.02 14.74
C ASN A 65 -0.93 -8.36 14.95
N LYS A 66 -0.82 -7.03 14.79
CA LYS A 66 0.44 -6.30 14.96
C LYS A 66 1.10 -6.53 16.33
N LYS A 67 0.32 -6.87 17.36
CA LYS A 67 0.81 -7.18 18.71
C LYS A 67 1.37 -8.60 18.84
N ASP A 68 1.08 -9.47 17.89
CA ASP A 68 1.53 -10.85 17.88
C ASP A 68 2.95 -10.96 17.31
N THR A 69 3.69 -11.97 17.76
CA THR A 69 4.97 -12.31 17.17
C THR A 69 4.76 -12.92 15.79
N ILE A 70 5.49 -12.44 14.78
CA ILE A 70 5.50 -13.06 13.44
C ILE A 70 5.89 -14.53 13.61
N PRO A 71 5.08 -15.49 13.12
CA PRO A 71 5.39 -16.91 13.21
C PRO A 71 6.78 -17.26 12.67
N GLU A 72 7.39 -18.30 13.23
CA GLU A 72 8.63 -18.89 12.70
C GLU A 72 8.38 -19.97 11.66
N ASP A 73 7.16 -20.52 11.64
CA ASP A 73 6.76 -21.54 10.70
C ASP A 73 6.61 -20.97 9.29
N ASP A 74 7.10 -21.76 8.32
CA ASP A 74 6.99 -21.46 6.90
C ASP A 74 5.55 -21.13 6.50
N GLY A 75 5.38 -20.01 5.79
CA GLY A 75 4.08 -19.54 5.38
C GLY A 75 4.05 -18.06 5.00
N SER A 76 2.89 -17.66 4.49
CA SER A 76 2.60 -16.28 4.11
C SER A 76 1.62 -15.67 5.11
N TYR A 77 1.94 -14.47 5.59
CA TYR A 77 1.16 -13.75 6.60
C TYR A 77 0.97 -12.30 6.18
N TYR A 78 -0.01 -11.60 6.76
CA TYR A 78 -0.12 -10.16 6.57
C TYR A 78 -0.55 -9.40 7.82
N TYR A 79 -0.03 -8.18 7.93
CA TYR A 79 -0.51 -7.15 8.83
C TYR A 79 -1.35 -6.15 8.05
N TYR A 80 -2.47 -5.74 8.64
CA TYR A 80 -3.15 -4.52 8.25
C TYR A 80 -2.77 -3.40 9.21
N GLN A 81 -2.36 -2.26 8.65
CA GLN A 81 -2.10 -1.06 9.42
C GLN A 81 -3.25 -0.08 9.17
N PRO A 82 -4.26 -0.06 10.06
CA PRO A 82 -5.33 0.93 9.95
C PRO A 82 -4.71 2.32 9.92
N ASN A 83 -5.29 3.19 9.09
CA ASN A 83 -4.92 4.57 8.73
C ASN A 83 -4.57 5.51 9.92
N GLY A 84 -3.61 5.11 10.76
CA GLY A 84 -3.34 5.67 12.09
C GLY A 84 -2.21 6.67 12.11
N THR A 85 -1.38 6.71 11.07
CA THR A 85 -0.55 7.86 10.73
C THR A 85 -0.37 7.87 9.22
N GLN A 86 -0.58 9.01 8.57
CA GLN A 86 -0.46 9.25 7.12
C GLN A 86 0.92 8.92 6.50
N ARG A 87 1.80 8.25 7.26
CA ARG A 87 3.16 7.81 6.91
C ARG A 87 3.30 6.29 6.78
N ASN A 88 2.29 5.53 7.16
CA ASN A 88 2.36 4.08 7.17
C ASN A 88 1.57 3.51 5.98
N VAL A 89 2.15 2.50 5.34
CA VAL A 89 1.50 1.72 4.28
C VAL A 89 0.33 0.91 4.85
N ASP A 90 -0.69 0.65 4.04
CA ASP A 90 -1.91 -0.02 4.47
C ASP A 90 -1.67 -1.49 4.87
N PHE A 91 -0.81 -2.21 4.15
CA PHE A 91 -0.53 -3.62 4.41
C PHE A 91 0.97 -3.94 4.38
N LEU A 92 1.35 -4.92 5.19
CA LEU A 92 2.63 -5.62 5.08
C LEU A 92 2.33 -7.10 4.84
N VAL A 93 2.83 -7.66 3.74
CA VAL A 93 2.80 -9.10 3.50
C VAL A 93 4.17 -9.66 3.86
N ILE A 94 4.18 -10.71 4.68
CA ILE A 94 5.38 -11.33 5.21
C ILE A 94 5.42 -12.77 4.74
N ASN A 95 6.51 -13.15 4.10
CA ASN A 95 6.77 -14.54 3.76
C ASN A 95 7.89 -15.06 4.66
N VAL A 96 7.60 -16.15 5.36
CA VAL A 96 8.55 -16.89 6.19
C VAL A 96 8.90 -18.16 5.43
N LYS A 97 10.19 -18.37 5.21
CA LYS A 97 10.70 -19.59 4.59
C LYS A 97 12.08 -19.91 5.15
N ASP A 98 12.27 -21.13 5.65
CA ASP A 98 13.54 -21.56 6.24
C ASP A 98 14.01 -20.59 7.33
N LYS A 99 13.07 -20.06 8.14
CA LYS A 99 13.27 -19.01 9.16
C LYS A 99 13.70 -17.62 8.63
N VAL A 100 13.86 -17.46 7.32
CA VAL A 100 14.11 -16.16 6.69
C VAL A 100 12.79 -15.44 6.49
N LYS A 101 12.72 -14.18 6.93
CA LYS A 101 11.52 -13.34 6.82
C LYS A 101 11.75 -12.29 5.74
N THR A 102 10.87 -12.28 4.75
CA THR A 102 10.80 -11.21 3.75
C THR A 102 9.51 -10.44 3.93
N THR A 103 9.57 -9.11 3.81
CA THR A 103 8.42 -8.23 4.00
C THR A 103 8.22 -7.39 2.76
N THR A 104 6.98 -7.30 2.31
CA THR A 104 6.57 -6.48 1.17
C THR A 104 5.49 -5.51 1.61
N SER A 105 5.71 -4.23 1.35
CA SER A 105 4.82 -3.14 1.74
C SER A 105 3.83 -2.83 0.62
N PHE A 106 2.56 -2.62 0.99
CA PHE A 106 1.49 -2.27 0.05
C PHE A 106 0.73 -1.04 0.52
N ASP A 107 0.55 -0.07 -0.37
CA ASP A 107 -0.28 1.10 -0.13
C ASP A 107 -1.40 1.19 -1.17
N LEU A 108 -2.64 1.30 -0.71
CA LEU A 108 -3.82 1.24 -1.54
C LEU A 108 -4.40 2.64 -1.68
N LYS A 109 -4.75 3.00 -2.92
CA LYS A 109 -5.44 4.26 -3.22
C LYS A 109 -6.63 3.99 -4.14
N HIS A 110 -7.70 4.74 -3.96
CA HIS A 110 -8.85 4.68 -4.86
C HIS A 110 -9.38 6.04 -5.25
N THR A 111 -10.04 6.10 -6.40
CA THR A 111 -10.82 7.25 -6.83
C THR A 111 -11.96 6.86 -7.78
N ASN A 112 -13.07 7.61 -7.73
CA ASN A 112 -14.18 7.48 -8.69
C ASN A 112 -14.01 8.40 -9.91
N GLY A 113 -12.80 8.87 -10.18
CA GLY A 113 -12.48 9.67 -11.34
C GLY A 113 -11.05 9.44 -11.83
N LYS A 114 -10.38 10.53 -12.19
CA LYS A 114 -9.02 10.53 -12.72
C LYS A 114 -7.99 11.04 -11.73
N THR A 115 -8.35 11.17 -10.46
CA THR A 115 -7.51 11.87 -9.52
C THR A 115 -7.66 11.33 -8.12
N PHE A 116 -6.54 11.05 -7.47
CA PHE A 116 -6.48 10.63 -6.08
C PHE A 116 -5.49 11.53 -5.33
N TYR A 117 -5.48 11.39 -4.00
CA TYR A 117 -4.70 12.25 -3.13
C TYR A 117 -3.75 11.44 -2.27
N PHE A 118 -2.54 11.97 -2.09
CA PHE A 118 -1.68 11.61 -0.97
C PHE A 118 -1.75 12.70 0.09
N ASN A 119 -2.23 12.35 1.28
CA ASN A 119 -2.15 13.24 2.43
C ASN A 119 -0.77 13.12 3.04
N ASP A 120 0.00 14.21 3.03
CA ASP A 120 1.31 14.29 3.68
C ASP A 120 2.37 13.28 3.19
N GLY A 121 2.12 12.62 2.06
CA GLY A 121 2.94 11.56 1.48
C GLY A 121 3.09 11.68 -0.04
N TRP A 122 3.69 10.66 -0.62
CA TRP A 122 4.04 10.52 -2.03
C TRP A 122 4.36 9.04 -2.31
N PHE A 123 4.81 8.75 -3.53
CA PHE A 123 5.26 7.41 -3.91
C PHE A 123 6.62 7.05 -3.28
N GLU A 124 6.56 6.42 -2.10
CA GLU A 124 7.72 5.87 -1.38
C GLU A 124 8.38 4.67 -2.09
N ASP A 125 9.69 4.52 -1.86
CA ASP A 125 10.51 3.42 -2.39
C ASP A 125 10.18 2.08 -1.74
N ASN A 126 10.30 0.99 -2.49
CA ASN A 126 10.04 -0.39 -2.03
C ASN A 126 8.61 -0.60 -1.51
N VAL A 127 7.66 0.23 -1.94
CA VAL A 127 6.23 0.10 -1.65
C VAL A 127 5.50 -0.21 -2.94
N ILE A 128 4.68 -1.26 -2.93
CA ILE A 128 3.80 -1.60 -4.04
C ILE A 128 2.50 -0.80 -3.89
N TYR A 129 2.19 0.02 -4.86
CA TYR A 129 0.95 0.79 -4.90
C TYR A 129 -0.11 0.02 -5.67
N ILE A 130 -1.31 -0.08 -5.10
CA ILE A 130 -2.50 -0.60 -5.79
C ILE A 130 -3.50 0.54 -5.90
N ILE A 131 -3.57 1.13 -7.09
CA ILE A 131 -4.42 2.30 -7.36
C ILE A 131 -5.62 1.87 -8.18
N ASN A 132 -6.81 1.86 -7.56
CA ASN A 132 -8.07 1.53 -8.23
C ASN A 132 -8.80 2.81 -8.66
N PHE A 133 -9.11 2.95 -9.95
CA PHE A 133 -9.73 4.16 -10.47
C PHE A 133 -10.78 3.87 -11.55
N THR A 134 -11.65 4.85 -11.79
CA THR A 134 -12.80 4.69 -12.69
C THR A 134 -12.77 5.73 -13.79
N VAL A 135 -12.66 5.27 -15.04
CA VAL A 135 -12.68 6.15 -16.21
C VAL A 135 -13.82 5.71 -17.13
N LYS A 136 -14.77 6.62 -17.39
CA LYS A 136 -15.93 6.36 -18.28
C LYS A 136 -16.70 5.08 -17.90
N LYS A 137 -16.95 4.87 -16.59
CA LYS A 137 -17.61 3.67 -16.01
C LYS A 137 -16.82 2.36 -16.11
N CYS A 138 -15.59 2.38 -16.61
CA CYS A 138 -14.69 1.23 -16.61
C CYS A 138 -13.76 1.30 -15.40
N ASN A 139 -13.71 0.23 -14.61
CA ASN A 139 -12.76 0.09 -13.51
C ASN A 139 -11.39 -0.27 -14.07
N LYS A 140 -10.37 0.40 -13.57
CA LYS A 140 -8.96 0.20 -13.93
C LYS A 140 -8.15 0.07 -12.65
N VAL A 141 -7.04 -0.63 -12.74
CA VAL A 141 -6.07 -0.70 -11.66
C VAL A 141 -4.69 -0.41 -12.21
N TYR A 142 -3.90 0.32 -11.43
CA TYR A 142 -2.45 0.39 -11.57
C TYR A 142 -1.83 -0.40 -10.41
N ILE A 143 -0.85 -1.26 -10.71
CA ILE A 143 -0.07 -2.00 -9.73
C ILE A 143 1.40 -1.88 -10.09
N GLY A 144 2.21 -1.29 -9.22
CA GLY A 144 3.64 -1.11 -9.44
C GLY A 144 4.37 -0.55 -8.22
N TYR A 145 5.69 -0.50 -8.31
CA TYR A 145 6.53 0.10 -7.27
C TYR A 145 6.44 1.63 -7.30
N GLY A 146 6.50 2.26 -6.13
CA GLY A 146 6.42 3.72 -6.00
C GLY A 146 7.53 4.43 -6.77
N GLU A 147 8.76 3.96 -6.62
CA GLU A 147 9.95 4.48 -7.31
C GLU A 147 9.84 4.41 -8.84
N GLU A 148 9.11 3.44 -9.38
CA GLU A 148 8.88 3.31 -10.82
C GLU A 148 7.70 4.14 -11.33
N THR A 149 6.88 4.68 -10.41
CA THR A 149 5.68 5.47 -10.75
C THR A 149 6.01 6.92 -11.04
N ARG A 150 7.12 7.41 -10.50
CA ARG A 150 7.50 8.83 -10.43
C ARG A 150 8.75 9.11 -11.25
N THR A 151 8.91 10.34 -11.70
CA THR A 151 10.17 10.80 -12.30
C THR A 151 11.17 11.22 -11.23
N ASP A 152 12.45 11.31 -11.61
CA ASP A 152 13.49 11.88 -10.73
C ASP A 152 13.22 13.35 -10.40
N GLU A 153 12.63 14.10 -11.34
CA GLU A 153 12.26 15.50 -11.14
C GLU A 153 11.14 15.63 -10.10
N GLU A 154 10.11 14.79 -10.18
CA GLU A 154 9.04 14.72 -9.18
C GLU A 154 9.58 14.32 -7.81
N HIS A 155 10.57 13.41 -7.77
CA HIS A 155 11.22 13.01 -6.54
C HIS A 155 11.89 14.17 -5.82
N GLN A 156 12.74 14.91 -6.54
CA GLN A 156 13.52 15.99 -5.94
C GLN A 156 12.60 17.12 -5.47
N ALA A 157 11.59 17.48 -6.26
CA ALA A 157 10.58 18.46 -5.84
C ALA A 157 9.86 18.03 -4.56
N MET A 158 9.52 16.74 -4.43
CA MET A 158 8.90 16.22 -3.20
C MET A 158 9.84 16.22 -2.00
N LEU A 159 11.12 15.89 -2.18
CA LEU A 159 12.11 15.95 -1.10
C LEU A 159 12.26 17.37 -0.55
N GLU A 160 12.35 18.38 -1.43
CA GLU A 160 12.41 19.79 -1.04
C GLU A 160 11.17 20.22 -0.22
N MET A 161 9.97 19.83 -0.67
CA MET A 161 8.73 20.10 0.07
C MET A 161 8.72 19.44 1.45
N ILE A 162 9.18 18.19 1.55
CA ILE A 162 9.25 17.45 2.81
C ILE A 162 10.21 18.16 3.78
N GLU A 163 11.37 18.61 3.31
CA GLU A 163 12.34 19.34 4.14
C GLU A 163 11.79 20.68 4.62
N PHE A 164 11.17 21.46 3.74
CA PHE A 164 10.52 22.72 4.10
C PHE A 164 9.47 22.50 5.20
N LYS A 165 8.57 21.53 5.01
CA LYS A 165 7.53 21.17 5.99
C LYS A 165 8.14 20.78 7.34
N LYS A 166 9.19 19.95 7.34
CA LYS A 166 9.91 19.55 8.57
C LYS A 166 10.48 20.78 9.30
N SER A 167 11.16 21.65 8.57
CA SER A 167 11.77 22.87 9.11
C SER A 167 10.74 23.84 9.70
N TRP A 168 9.65 24.10 8.98
CA TRP A 168 8.59 24.99 9.43
C TRP A 168 7.84 24.45 10.64
N ASN A 169 7.44 23.17 10.60
CA ASN A 169 6.70 22.53 11.69
C ASN A 169 7.54 22.41 12.97
N LYS A 170 8.87 22.35 12.87
CA LYS A 170 9.78 22.38 14.02
C LYS A 170 9.88 23.77 14.64
N SER A 171 9.95 24.82 13.83
CA SER A 171 10.28 26.19 14.29
C SER A 171 9.08 27.02 14.76
N LYS A 172 7.86 26.75 14.30
CA LYS A 172 6.69 27.62 14.54
C LYS A 172 5.47 26.90 15.13
N LYS A 173 5.70 25.85 15.91
CA LYS A 173 4.66 24.89 16.33
C LYS A 173 3.58 25.48 17.23
N ASN A 174 3.93 26.39 18.16
CA ASN A 174 2.98 26.90 19.17
C ASN A 174 3.03 28.44 19.25
N ILE A 175 1.87 29.09 19.18
CA ILE A 175 1.69 30.51 19.53
C ILE A 175 0.58 30.60 20.57
N GLY A 176 0.94 30.85 21.83
CA GLY A 176 0.00 30.70 22.95
C GLY A 176 -0.59 29.29 22.97
N ASN A 177 -1.91 29.20 22.85
CA ASN A 177 -2.65 27.93 22.79
C ASN A 177 -2.84 27.37 21.36
N LEU A 178 -2.48 28.13 20.31
CA LEU A 178 -2.61 27.69 18.92
C LEU A 178 -1.44 26.77 18.55
N LYS A 179 -1.76 25.51 18.21
CA LYS A 179 -0.83 24.56 17.62
C LYS A 179 -0.95 24.60 16.10
N LYS A 180 0.09 25.06 15.41
CA LYS A 180 0.11 25.13 13.94
C LYS A 180 0.86 23.94 13.36
N CYS A 181 0.37 23.43 12.23
CA CYS A 181 1.10 22.47 11.40
C CYS A 181 0.78 22.70 9.92
N ILE A 182 1.81 22.60 9.07
CA ILE A 182 1.66 22.47 7.62
C ILE A 182 1.44 20.99 7.30
N ARG A 183 0.38 20.74 6.52
CA ARG A 183 0.09 19.47 5.87
C ARG A 183 -0.10 19.69 4.37
N TYR A 184 0.30 18.71 3.58
CA TYR A 184 0.07 18.68 2.13
C TYR A 184 -1.04 17.69 1.80
N ALA A 185 -1.78 17.98 0.73
CA ALA A 185 -2.73 17.08 0.11
C ALA A 185 -2.41 17.04 -1.38
N ASN A 186 -1.38 16.26 -1.73
CA ASN A 186 -0.84 16.21 -3.08
C ASN A 186 -1.83 15.49 -3.99
N GLN A 187 -2.10 16.08 -5.15
CA GLN A 187 -3.08 15.59 -6.10
C GLN A 187 -2.36 14.89 -7.26
N TYR A 188 -2.72 13.65 -7.54
CA TYR A 188 -2.11 12.86 -8.62
C TYR A 188 -3.14 12.47 -9.67
N SER A 189 -2.79 12.71 -10.94
CA SER A 189 -3.64 12.35 -12.07
C SER A 189 -3.42 10.88 -12.46
N CYS A 190 -4.51 10.15 -12.64
CA CYS A 190 -4.51 8.80 -13.21
C CYS A 190 -4.36 8.81 -14.74
N ASP A 191 -4.31 9.97 -15.39
CA ASP A 191 -4.14 10.04 -16.85
C ASP A 191 -2.77 9.51 -17.29
N GLY A 192 -1.75 9.54 -16.41
CA GLY A 192 -0.44 8.93 -16.64
C GLY A 192 -0.46 7.39 -16.55
N PHE A 193 -1.49 6.79 -15.95
CA PHE A 193 -1.64 5.34 -15.88
C PHE A 193 -2.30 4.80 -17.16
N THR A 194 -1.59 4.96 -18.27
CA THR A 194 -1.95 4.35 -19.55
C THR A 194 -1.88 2.83 -19.45
N LYS A 195 -2.46 2.13 -20.43
CA LYS A 195 -2.42 0.66 -20.43
C LYS A 195 -0.98 0.18 -20.59
N GLU A 196 -0.25 0.80 -21.49
CA GLU A 196 1.15 0.49 -21.80
C GLU A 196 2.03 0.69 -20.57
N PHE A 197 1.89 1.85 -19.91
CA PHE A 197 2.63 2.15 -18.69
C PHE A 197 2.28 1.17 -17.56
N SER A 198 0.98 0.90 -17.35
CA SER A 198 0.53 -0.02 -16.29
C SER A 198 0.99 -1.45 -16.55
N ASP A 199 0.94 -1.93 -17.80
CA ASP A 199 1.42 -3.26 -18.18
C ASP A 199 2.94 -3.38 -17.95
N GLU A 200 3.71 -2.36 -18.33
CA GLU A 200 5.15 -2.31 -18.13
C GLU A 200 5.50 -2.40 -16.64
N LYS A 201 4.90 -1.54 -15.80
CA LYS A 201 5.21 -1.50 -14.36
C LYS A 201 4.74 -2.76 -13.65
N PHE A 202 3.59 -3.30 -14.05
CA PHE A 202 3.13 -4.56 -13.49
C PHE A 202 4.07 -5.71 -13.84
N ASN A 203 4.56 -5.78 -15.08
CA ASN A 203 5.53 -6.81 -15.48
C ASN A 203 6.89 -6.66 -14.79
N SER A 204 7.39 -5.42 -14.61
CA SER A 204 8.60 -5.16 -13.81
C SER A 204 8.46 -5.73 -12.39
N LEU A 205 7.34 -5.40 -11.73
CA LEU A 205 7.01 -5.91 -10.40
C LEU A 205 6.99 -7.45 -10.35
N LYS A 206 6.35 -8.11 -11.32
CA LYS A 206 6.33 -9.59 -11.36
C LYS A 206 7.72 -10.17 -11.43
N MET A 207 8.57 -9.63 -12.30
CA MET A 207 9.94 -10.12 -12.48
C MET A 207 10.77 -9.92 -11.20
N SER A 208 10.62 -8.79 -10.53
CA SER A 208 11.25 -8.51 -9.24
C SER A 208 10.82 -9.51 -8.16
N LEU A 209 9.51 -9.74 -8.00
CA LEU A 209 8.97 -10.69 -7.02
C LEU A 209 9.41 -12.13 -7.30
N LEU A 210 9.47 -12.54 -8.57
CA LEU A 210 9.96 -13.87 -8.98
C LEU A 210 11.47 -14.01 -8.72
N SER A 211 12.26 -12.98 -9.03
CA SER A 211 13.70 -13.02 -8.78
C SER A 211 14.00 -13.12 -7.29
N ASN A 212 13.30 -12.38 -6.43
CA ASN A 212 13.49 -12.46 -4.98
C ASN A 212 13.19 -13.87 -4.44
N LEU A 213 12.17 -14.54 -5.00
CA LEU A 213 11.86 -15.93 -4.66
C LEU A 213 13.00 -16.88 -5.04
N LEU A 214 13.59 -16.70 -6.23
CA LEU A 214 14.68 -17.55 -6.73
C LEU A 214 15.99 -17.32 -5.99
N SER A 215 16.33 -16.07 -5.68
CA SER A 215 17.54 -15.74 -4.90
C SER A 215 17.51 -16.39 -3.52
N ASN A 216 16.34 -16.41 -2.87
CA ASN A 216 16.17 -17.06 -1.56
C ASN A 216 16.29 -18.59 -1.61
N LEU A 217 16.06 -19.22 -2.78
CA LEU A 217 16.24 -20.67 -2.99
C LEU A 217 17.71 -21.07 -3.20
N LEU A 218 18.55 -20.15 -3.68
CA LEU A 218 19.96 -20.40 -3.98
C LEU A 218 20.88 -20.18 -2.77
N VAL A 219 20.46 -19.37 -1.80
CA VAL A 219 21.20 -19.16 -0.53
C VAL A 219 20.96 -20.30 0.47
N SER A 220 19.92 -21.12 0.26
CA SER A 220 19.56 -22.27 1.09
C SER A 220 20.16 -23.62 0.62
N GLN A 221 21.10 -23.61 -0.34
CA GLN A 221 21.89 -24.77 -0.76
C GLN A 221 23.34 -24.65 -0.30
#